data_AF-A0A101IPJ2-F1
#
_entry.id   AF-A0A101IPJ2-F1
#
_cell.length_a   1.000
_cell.length_b   1.000
_cell.length_c   1.000
_cell.angle_alpha   90.00
_cell.angle_beta   90.00
_cell.angle_gamma   90.00
#
_symmetry.space_group_name_H-M   'P 1'
#
loop_
_entity.id
_entity.type
_entity.pdbx_description
1 polymer ?
#
loop_
_entity_poly.entity_id
_entity_poly.type
_entity_poly.pdbx_seq_one_letter_code
_entity_poly.pdbx_strand_id
1 'polypeptide(L)'
;MGVRMNHRGLKALRLENSVTARALRILPAYSAYRKTYSLLQQSRRWSEEELAAYQMQALSRLLDHAYENVPYYRRVFEERHLVPGDIQTPRDLALLPFLTRADLQNNLADLKARNYPETAFEYVTTGGSTGIPVGFYYEKGVSRAREWAFMKNQWDRVGYRFTDRCVVLRGYIVGSARDGIFWKKTLFGRWLLMSSHHMTEETLPTYIDQIRKFRPRFIQAYPSVAMILARYMVDHGI
;
A
#
# COMPACT_ATOMS: atom_id res chain seq x y z
N MET A 1 42.78 -23.12 -50.42
CA MET A 1 42.94 -21.73 -50.89
C MET A 1 41.60 -21.04 -50.74
N GLY A 2 41.49 -20.04 -49.84
CA GLY A 2 40.40 -19.04 -49.80
C GLY A 2 39.00 -19.53 -49.35
N VAL A 3 38.13 -18.78 -48.68
CA VAL A 3 38.13 -17.40 -48.15
C VAL A 3 37.09 -17.35 -47.00
N ARG A 4 37.37 -16.54 -45.97
CA ARG A 4 36.50 -16.22 -44.81
C ARG A 4 35.16 -15.60 -45.23
N MET A 5 34.11 -15.80 -44.41
CA MET A 5 33.13 -14.74 -44.13
C MET A 5 32.82 -14.65 -42.64
N ASN A 6 32.88 -13.42 -42.15
CA ASN A 6 32.70 -12.98 -40.77
C ASN A 6 31.22 -13.02 -40.37
N HIS A 7 30.88 -13.66 -39.25
CA HIS A 7 29.63 -13.38 -38.54
C HIS A 7 29.83 -12.21 -37.57
N ARG A 8 29.64 -10.99 -38.09
CA ARG A 8 29.40 -9.81 -37.25
C ARG A 8 27.93 -9.76 -36.85
N GLY A 9 27.69 -9.93 -35.55
CA GLY A 9 26.79 -9.06 -34.78
C GLY A 9 25.28 -9.32 -34.88
N LEU A 10 24.76 -10.10 -33.93
CA LEU A 10 23.60 -9.64 -33.16
C LEU A 10 24.05 -9.42 -31.72
N LYS A 11 24.40 -8.17 -31.40
CA LYS A 11 24.45 -7.73 -30.01
C LYS A 11 23.04 -7.88 -29.46
N ALA A 12 22.84 -8.86 -28.58
CA ALA A 12 21.68 -8.90 -27.70
C ALA A 12 21.51 -7.51 -27.07
N LEU A 13 20.41 -6.85 -27.38
CA LEU A 13 20.04 -5.59 -26.77
C LEU A 13 19.99 -5.81 -25.26
N ARG A 14 20.97 -5.24 -24.54
CA ARG A 14 20.94 -5.08 -23.07
C ARG A 14 19.80 -4.12 -22.73
N LEU A 15 18.57 -4.63 -22.72
CA LEU A 15 17.36 -3.91 -22.33
C LEU A 15 17.22 -3.78 -20.81
N GLU A 16 18.05 -4.45 -20.03
CA GLU A 16 17.90 -4.58 -18.57
C GLU A 16 17.90 -3.25 -17.81
N ASN A 17 18.49 -2.18 -18.37
CA ASN A 17 18.57 -0.84 -17.76
C ASN A 17 18.06 0.30 -18.66
N SER A 18 17.21 0.02 -19.65
CA SER A 18 16.62 1.06 -20.49
C SER A 18 15.48 1.80 -19.76
N VAL A 19 15.30 3.10 -20.04
CA VAL A 19 14.14 3.88 -19.59
C VAL A 19 12.83 3.17 -19.95
N THR A 20 12.79 2.52 -21.11
CA THR A 20 11.67 1.70 -21.58
C THR A 20 11.38 0.52 -20.65
N ALA A 21 12.40 -0.25 -20.25
CA ALA A 21 12.23 -1.35 -19.30
C ALA A 21 11.76 -0.86 -17.92
N ARG A 22 12.25 0.31 -17.47
CA ARG A 22 11.79 0.92 -16.21
C ARG A 22 10.34 1.42 -16.31
N ALA A 23 9.93 1.98 -17.45
CA ALA A 23 8.56 2.42 -17.70
C ALA A 23 7.59 1.22 -17.76
N LEU A 24 7.96 0.16 -18.48
CA LEU A 24 7.17 -1.08 -18.58
C LEU A 24 6.93 -1.72 -17.20
N ARG A 25 7.91 -1.65 -16.28
CA ARG A 25 7.75 -2.14 -14.90
C ARG A 25 6.71 -1.34 -14.08
N ILE A 26 6.41 -0.11 -14.45
CA ILE A 26 5.45 0.77 -13.74
C ILE A 26 4.03 0.61 -14.30
N LEU A 27 3.87 0.18 -15.55
CA LEU A 27 2.57 0.10 -16.22
C LEU A 27 1.53 -0.74 -15.47
N PRO A 28 1.83 -1.94 -14.93
CA PRO A 28 0.84 -2.72 -14.18
C PRO A 28 0.35 -1.98 -12.94
N ALA A 29 1.26 -1.35 -12.20
CA ALA A 29 0.95 -0.57 -11.02
C ALA A 29 0.11 0.67 -11.36
N TYR A 30 0.48 1.38 -12.42
CA TYR A 30 -0.27 2.54 -12.88
C TYR A 30 -1.68 2.16 -13.35
N SER A 31 -1.83 1.05 -14.06
CA SER A 31 -3.12 0.52 -14.50
C SER A 31 -4.01 0.15 -13.31
N ALA A 32 -3.48 -0.62 -12.35
CA ALA A 32 -4.21 -0.98 -11.13
C ALA A 32 -4.64 0.25 -10.32
N TYR A 33 -3.74 1.22 -10.16
CA TYR A 33 -4.04 2.51 -9.53
C TYR A 33 -5.17 3.24 -10.24
N ARG A 34 -5.06 3.44 -11.57
CA ARG A 34 -6.06 4.19 -12.35
C ARG A 34 -7.44 3.53 -12.31
N LYS A 35 -7.50 2.21 -12.50
CA LYS A 35 -8.77 1.46 -12.45
C LYS A 35 -9.44 1.63 -11.08
N THR A 36 -8.68 1.46 -10.01
CA THR A 36 -9.18 1.60 -8.63
C THR A 36 -9.60 3.02 -8.33
N TYR A 37 -8.78 4.01 -8.70
CA TYR A 37 -9.10 5.42 -8.45
C TYR A 37 -10.34 5.87 -9.24
N SER A 38 -10.46 5.45 -10.51
CA SER A 38 -11.65 5.75 -11.33
C SER A 38 -12.92 5.14 -10.73
N LEU A 39 -12.85 3.88 -10.30
CA LEU A 39 -13.94 3.22 -9.59
C LEU A 39 -14.36 4.02 -8.35
N LEU A 40 -13.40 4.42 -7.50
CA LEU A 40 -13.68 5.20 -6.29
C LEU A 40 -14.26 6.59 -6.56
N GLN A 41 -13.97 7.20 -7.70
CA GLN A 41 -14.57 8.48 -8.08
C GLN A 41 -16.01 8.30 -8.58
N GLN A 42 -16.26 7.26 -9.37
CA GLN A 42 -17.59 6.93 -9.90
C GLN A 42 -18.53 6.49 -8.78
N SER A 43 -18.06 5.61 -7.89
CA SER A 43 -18.89 5.02 -6.84
C SER A 43 -19.39 5.99 -5.78
N ARG A 44 -18.81 7.19 -5.71
CA ARG A 44 -19.30 8.27 -4.83
C ARG A 44 -20.70 8.75 -5.18
N ARG A 45 -21.14 8.53 -6.43
CA ARG A 45 -22.43 8.99 -6.94
C ARG A 45 -23.44 7.85 -7.09
N TRP A 46 -23.07 6.64 -6.73
CA TRP A 46 -23.95 5.48 -6.84
C TRP A 46 -25.06 5.56 -5.79
N SER A 47 -26.24 5.08 -6.16
CA SER A 47 -27.28 4.77 -5.21
C SER A 47 -26.86 3.60 -4.31
N GLU A 48 -27.58 3.40 -3.20
CA GLU A 48 -27.36 2.25 -2.33
C GLU A 48 -27.54 0.93 -3.08
N GLU A 49 -28.50 0.86 -4.00
CA GLU A 49 -28.80 -0.31 -4.83
C GLU A 49 -27.66 -0.61 -5.81
N GLU A 50 -27.14 0.41 -6.51
CA GLU A 50 -26.00 0.28 -7.41
C GLU A 50 -24.74 -0.18 -6.65
N LEU A 51 -24.51 0.39 -5.47
CA LEU A 51 -23.38 0.00 -4.62
C LEU A 51 -23.52 -1.43 -4.11
N ALA A 52 -24.70 -1.83 -3.64
CA ALA A 52 -24.98 -3.18 -3.17
C ALA A 52 -24.81 -4.22 -4.29
N ALA A 53 -25.33 -3.92 -5.49
CA ALA A 53 -25.16 -4.79 -6.66
C ALA A 53 -23.69 -4.95 -7.03
N TYR A 54 -22.91 -3.86 -7.04
CA TYR A 54 -21.47 -3.92 -7.28
C TYR A 54 -20.73 -4.76 -6.22
N GLN A 55 -21.04 -4.54 -4.94
CA GLN A 55 -20.44 -5.28 -3.83
C GLN A 55 -20.73 -6.78 -3.94
N MET A 56 -21.97 -7.17 -4.24
CA MET A 56 -22.33 -8.57 -4.40
C MET A 56 -21.61 -9.22 -5.59
N GLN A 57 -21.54 -8.53 -6.72
CA GLN A 57 -20.81 -9.02 -7.89
C GLN A 57 -19.30 -9.14 -7.62
N ALA A 58 -18.72 -8.19 -6.87
CA ALA A 58 -17.32 -8.24 -6.48
C ALA A 58 -17.04 -9.36 -5.46
N LEU A 59 -17.97 -9.59 -4.53
CA LEU A 59 -17.89 -10.66 -3.54
C LEU A 59 -17.95 -12.04 -4.22
N SER A 60 -18.91 -12.28 -5.10
CA SER A 60 -19.01 -13.56 -5.83
C SER A 60 -17.70 -13.88 -6.56
N ARG A 61 -17.14 -12.94 -7.34
CA ARG A 61 -15.84 -13.14 -8.01
C ARG A 61 -14.69 -13.45 -7.05
N LEU A 62 -14.71 -12.84 -5.86
CA LEU A 62 -13.68 -13.08 -4.83
C LEU A 62 -13.82 -14.50 -4.25
N LEU A 63 -15.04 -14.94 -3.96
CA LEU A 63 -15.33 -16.27 -3.43
C LEU A 63 -14.99 -17.36 -4.45
N ASP A 64 -15.36 -17.17 -5.72
CA ASP A 64 -14.99 -18.06 -6.82
C ASP A 64 -13.47 -18.19 -6.92
N HIS A 65 -12.77 -17.04 -6.95
CA HIS A 65 -11.32 -17.02 -7.00
C HIS A 65 -10.69 -17.73 -5.79
N ALA A 66 -11.19 -17.48 -4.57
CA ALA A 66 -10.69 -18.08 -3.35
C ALA A 66 -10.89 -19.60 -3.34
N TYR A 67 -12.08 -20.08 -3.68
CA TYR A 67 -12.43 -21.50 -3.73
C TYR A 67 -11.63 -22.26 -4.80
N GLU A 68 -11.50 -21.67 -5.99
CA GLU A 68 -10.81 -22.30 -7.10
C GLU A 68 -9.29 -22.31 -6.91
N ASN A 69 -8.71 -21.22 -6.40
CA ASN A 69 -7.27 -20.98 -6.53
C ASN A 69 -6.50 -20.99 -5.20
N VAL A 70 -7.17 -20.86 -4.05
CA VAL A 70 -6.49 -20.73 -2.74
C VAL A 70 -6.75 -22.00 -1.90
N PRO A 71 -5.72 -22.84 -1.67
CA PRO A 71 -5.87 -24.12 -0.96
C PRO A 71 -6.56 -24.03 0.39
N TYR A 72 -6.21 -23.02 1.20
CA TYR A 72 -6.82 -22.79 2.51
C TYR A 72 -8.33 -22.59 2.38
N TYR A 73 -8.77 -21.72 1.47
CA TYR A 73 -10.20 -21.42 1.32
C TYR A 73 -10.96 -22.58 0.71
N ARG A 74 -10.40 -23.30 -0.26
CA ARG A 74 -11.02 -24.52 -0.79
C ARG A 74 -11.36 -25.51 0.34
N ARG A 75 -10.39 -25.79 1.22
CA ARG A 75 -10.59 -26.66 2.39
C ARG A 75 -11.67 -26.12 3.33
N VAL A 76 -11.68 -24.82 3.63
CA VAL A 76 -12.69 -24.19 4.49
C VAL A 76 -14.12 -24.39 3.97
N PHE A 77 -14.32 -24.29 2.66
CA PHE A 77 -15.60 -24.54 1.99
C PHE A 77 -15.97 -26.03 2.01
N GLU A 78 -15.03 -26.91 1.64
CA GLU A 78 -15.24 -28.37 1.61
C GLU A 78 -15.62 -28.93 2.99
N GLU A 79 -14.93 -28.51 4.05
CA GLU A 79 -15.21 -28.90 5.45
C GLU A 79 -16.60 -28.50 5.93
N ARG A 80 -17.20 -27.49 5.30
CA ARG A 80 -18.55 -26.99 5.62
C ARG A 80 -19.61 -27.46 4.64
N HIS A 81 -19.21 -28.25 3.65
CA HIS A 81 -20.07 -28.68 2.54
C HIS A 81 -20.71 -27.49 1.79
N LEU A 82 -19.94 -26.42 1.60
CA LEU A 82 -20.36 -25.21 0.89
C LEU A 82 -19.65 -25.07 -0.45
N VAL A 83 -20.28 -24.36 -1.37
CA VAL A 83 -19.69 -23.81 -2.59
C VAL A 83 -19.88 -22.28 -2.63
N PRO A 84 -19.13 -21.52 -3.44
CA PRO A 84 -19.30 -20.07 -3.55
C PRO A 84 -20.75 -19.63 -3.85
N GLY A 85 -21.46 -20.43 -4.64
CA GLY A 85 -22.87 -20.22 -4.97
C GLY A 85 -23.85 -20.30 -3.80
N ASP A 86 -23.43 -20.78 -2.63
CA ASP A 86 -24.28 -20.76 -1.43
C ASP A 86 -24.28 -19.39 -0.74
N ILE A 87 -23.38 -18.48 -1.12
CA ILE A 87 -23.26 -17.13 -0.55
C ILE A 87 -23.92 -16.11 -1.50
N GLN A 88 -25.22 -15.88 -1.32
CA GLN A 88 -26.04 -15.04 -2.21
C GLN A 88 -26.27 -13.63 -1.65
N THR A 89 -26.10 -13.46 -0.34
CA THR A 89 -26.30 -12.21 0.37
C THR A 89 -25.15 -11.93 1.34
N PRO A 90 -24.96 -10.67 1.77
CA PRO A 90 -23.96 -10.35 2.79
C PRO A 90 -24.13 -11.11 4.12
N ARG A 91 -25.36 -11.55 4.45
CA ARG A 91 -25.63 -12.31 5.67
C ARG A 91 -25.08 -13.74 5.60
N ASP A 92 -25.03 -14.31 4.41
CA ASP A 92 -24.55 -15.69 4.19
C ASP A 92 -23.05 -15.81 4.47
N LEU A 93 -22.30 -14.71 4.53
CA LEU A 93 -20.90 -14.70 4.98
C LEU A 93 -20.72 -15.30 6.39
N ALA A 94 -21.76 -15.30 7.23
CA ALA A 94 -21.73 -15.94 8.54
C ALA A 94 -21.59 -17.47 8.48
N LEU A 95 -21.83 -18.08 7.30
CA LEU A 95 -21.58 -19.51 7.05
C LEU A 95 -20.08 -19.83 7.00
N LEU A 96 -19.23 -18.84 6.70
CA LEU A 96 -17.79 -18.97 6.63
C LEU A 96 -17.14 -18.56 7.96
N PRO A 97 -16.02 -19.19 8.36
CA PRO A 97 -15.32 -18.82 9.58
C PRO A 97 -14.55 -17.52 9.38
N PHE A 98 -14.28 -16.81 10.47
CA PHE A 98 -13.32 -15.72 10.45
C PHE A 98 -11.90 -16.27 10.29
N LEU A 99 -11.09 -15.58 9.47
CA LEU A 99 -9.67 -15.82 9.38
C LEU A 99 -8.96 -15.15 10.56
N THR A 100 -8.25 -15.94 11.37
CA THR A 100 -7.53 -15.43 12.54
C THR A 100 -6.05 -15.20 12.25
N ARG A 101 -5.39 -14.50 13.19
CA ARG A 101 -3.93 -14.33 13.17
C ARG A 101 -3.19 -15.67 13.22
N ALA A 102 -3.70 -16.63 13.99
CA ALA A 102 -3.11 -17.96 14.08
C ALA A 102 -3.27 -18.72 12.77
N ASP A 103 -4.40 -18.58 12.08
CA ASP A 103 -4.61 -19.19 10.76
C ASP A 103 -3.60 -18.69 9.74
N LEU A 104 -3.35 -17.37 9.70
CA LEU A 104 -2.32 -16.78 8.84
C LEU A 104 -0.93 -17.37 9.11
N GLN A 105 -0.56 -17.52 10.38
CA GLN A 105 0.76 -18.06 10.76
C GLN A 105 0.90 -19.54 10.42
N ASN A 106 -0.14 -20.33 10.67
CA ASN A 106 -0.11 -21.79 10.50
C ASN A 106 -0.35 -22.23 9.05
N ASN A 107 -0.98 -21.38 8.22
CA ASN A 107 -1.41 -21.73 6.86
C ASN A 107 -0.86 -20.80 5.78
N LEU A 108 0.22 -20.06 6.04
CA LEU A 108 0.74 -19.02 5.14
C LEU A 108 0.95 -19.50 3.69
N ALA A 109 1.48 -20.70 3.50
CA ALA A 109 1.70 -21.27 2.16
C ALA A 109 0.38 -21.62 1.47
N ASP A 110 -0.60 -22.15 2.20
CA ASP A 110 -1.93 -22.53 1.70
C ASP A 110 -2.83 -21.33 1.42
N LEU A 111 -2.51 -20.15 1.98
CA LEU A 111 -3.21 -18.89 1.73
C LEU A 111 -2.78 -18.20 0.42
N LYS A 112 -1.87 -18.82 -0.32
CA LYS A 112 -1.35 -18.32 -1.59
C LYS A 112 -2.17 -18.86 -2.76
N ALA A 113 -2.62 -17.98 -3.65
CA ALA A 113 -3.34 -18.38 -4.85
C ALA A 113 -2.42 -19.10 -5.84
N ARG A 114 -2.86 -20.23 -6.39
CA ARG A 114 -2.07 -21.08 -7.30
C ARG A 114 -2.01 -20.57 -8.74
N ASN A 115 -2.93 -19.70 -9.15
CA ASN A 115 -3.03 -19.17 -10.51
C ASN A 115 -2.12 -17.94 -10.79
N TYR A 116 -1.22 -17.62 -9.85
CA TYR A 116 -0.24 -16.55 -10.01
C TYR A 116 1.18 -17.13 -10.00
N PRO A 117 2.11 -16.57 -10.80
CA PRO A 117 3.51 -16.95 -10.72
C PRO A 117 4.13 -16.50 -9.39
N GLU A 118 5.15 -17.21 -8.91
CA GLU A 118 5.90 -16.87 -7.69
C GLU A 118 6.39 -15.42 -7.65
N THR A 119 6.78 -14.88 -8.80
CA THR A 119 7.28 -13.51 -8.95
C THR A 119 6.22 -12.42 -8.71
N ALA A 120 4.94 -12.79 -8.71
CA ALA A 120 3.82 -11.89 -8.42
C ALA A 120 3.60 -11.69 -6.92
N PHE A 121 4.26 -12.47 -6.05
CA PHE A 121 4.07 -12.37 -4.61
C PHE A 121 5.18 -11.58 -3.95
N GLU A 122 4.80 -10.66 -3.06
CA GLU A 122 5.72 -9.91 -2.22
C GLU A 122 5.40 -10.18 -0.75
N TYR A 123 6.34 -10.85 -0.07
CA TYR A 123 6.20 -11.11 1.36
C TYR A 123 6.32 -9.82 2.17
N VAL A 124 5.37 -9.61 3.08
CA VAL A 124 5.31 -8.47 3.98
C VAL A 124 4.93 -8.92 5.38
N THR A 125 5.25 -8.11 6.38
CA THR A 125 4.91 -8.38 7.77
C THR A 125 4.14 -7.21 8.38
N THR A 126 3.26 -7.51 9.33
CA THR A 126 2.60 -6.48 10.15
C THR A 126 3.60 -5.84 11.11
N GLY A 127 3.43 -4.54 11.40
CA GLY A 127 4.10 -3.91 12.54
C GLY A 127 3.53 -4.49 13.84
N GLY A 128 4.35 -5.23 14.60
CA GLY A 128 3.91 -5.92 15.81
C GLY A 128 3.82 -5.00 17.01
N SER A 129 2.64 -4.48 17.34
CA SER A 129 2.38 -3.88 18.66
C SER A 129 2.43 -4.92 19.78
N THR A 130 2.16 -6.19 19.45
CA THR A 130 2.13 -7.35 20.36
C THR A 130 3.40 -8.23 20.26
N GLY A 131 4.49 -7.73 19.66
CA GLY A 131 5.81 -8.38 19.66
C GLY A 131 6.06 -9.43 18.57
N ILE A 132 5.04 -10.13 18.06
CA ILE A 132 5.22 -11.14 17.00
C ILE A 132 4.64 -10.57 15.68
N PRO A 133 5.46 -10.30 14.65
CA PRO A 133 4.95 -9.94 13.33
C PRO A 133 4.19 -11.11 12.67
N VAL A 134 3.16 -10.80 11.89
CA VAL A 134 2.45 -11.78 11.05
C VAL A 134 2.86 -11.56 9.62
N GLY A 135 3.33 -12.62 8.97
CA GLY A 135 3.67 -12.63 7.56
C GLY A 135 2.45 -12.85 6.68
N PHE A 136 2.41 -12.18 5.53
CA PHE A 136 1.43 -12.41 4.46
C PHE A 136 2.00 -11.92 3.11
N TYR A 137 1.28 -12.15 2.02
CA TYR A 137 1.73 -11.78 0.68
C TYR A 137 0.87 -10.69 0.06
N TYR A 138 1.51 -9.72 -0.57
CA TYR A 138 0.88 -8.81 -1.53
C TYR A 138 1.06 -9.29 -2.96
N GLU A 139 0.13 -8.87 -3.82
CA GLU A 139 0.33 -8.92 -5.26
C GLU A 139 1.25 -7.75 -5.67
N LYS A 140 2.46 -8.10 -6.10
CA LYS A 140 3.53 -7.19 -6.47
C LYS A 140 3.06 -6.25 -7.57
N GLY A 141 3.19 -4.95 -7.33
CA GLY A 141 2.76 -3.91 -8.26
C GLY A 141 1.26 -3.63 -8.25
N VAL A 142 0.41 -4.48 -7.67
CA VAL A 142 -1.06 -4.27 -7.67
C VAL A 142 -1.57 -3.83 -6.30
N SER A 143 -1.28 -4.56 -5.22
CA SER A 143 -1.88 -4.29 -3.90
C SER A 143 -1.59 -2.87 -3.42
N ARG A 144 -0.32 -2.43 -3.47
CA ARG A 144 0.05 -1.06 -3.07
C ARG A 144 -0.51 0.00 -4.02
N ALA A 145 -0.64 -0.30 -5.32
CA ALA A 145 -1.25 0.63 -6.26
C ALA A 145 -2.72 0.88 -5.94
N ARG A 146 -3.46 -0.16 -5.54
CA ARG A 146 -4.83 -0.03 -5.03
C ARG A 146 -4.86 0.79 -3.74
N GLU A 147 -3.99 0.49 -2.77
CA GLU A 147 -3.87 1.26 -1.52
C GLU A 147 -3.64 2.76 -1.79
N TRP A 148 -2.72 3.09 -2.68
CA TRP A 148 -2.46 4.48 -3.08
C TRP A 148 -3.68 5.17 -3.70
N ALA A 149 -4.49 4.45 -4.49
CA ALA A 149 -5.72 4.99 -5.04
C ALA A 149 -6.73 5.34 -3.94
N PHE A 150 -6.89 4.49 -2.93
CA PHE A 150 -7.71 4.78 -1.75
C PHE A 150 -7.17 6.00 -0.98
N MET A 151 -5.86 6.04 -0.69
CA MET A 151 -5.25 7.16 0.03
C MET A 151 -5.44 8.48 -0.72
N LYS A 152 -5.17 8.50 -2.03
CA LYS A 152 -5.37 9.69 -2.86
C LYS A 152 -6.85 10.12 -2.88
N ASN A 153 -7.76 9.17 -3.04
CA ASN A 153 -9.19 9.42 -3.02
C ASN A 153 -9.61 10.12 -1.71
N GLN A 154 -9.09 9.69 -0.56
CA GLN A 154 -9.37 10.31 0.74
C GLN A 154 -8.74 11.71 0.84
N TRP A 155 -7.50 11.87 0.39
CA TRP A 155 -6.85 13.18 0.41
C TRP A 155 -7.53 14.22 -0.50
N ASP A 156 -8.10 13.79 -1.63
CA ASP A 156 -8.84 14.71 -2.49
C ASP A 156 -10.08 15.31 -1.83
N ARG A 157 -10.72 14.56 -0.92
CA ARG A 157 -11.91 15.02 -0.17
C ARG A 157 -11.58 16.18 0.77
N VAL A 158 -10.35 16.23 1.28
CA VAL A 158 -9.86 17.33 2.14
C VAL A 158 -9.11 18.41 1.34
N GLY A 159 -9.18 18.36 0.01
CA GLY A 159 -8.59 19.39 -0.87
C GLY A 159 -7.07 19.32 -1.02
N TYR A 160 -6.43 18.24 -0.56
CA TYR A 160 -5.00 18.03 -0.76
C TYR A 160 -4.69 17.67 -2.22
N ARG A 161 -3.62 18.24 -2.75
CA ARG A 161 -3.03 17.95 -4.06
C ARG A 161 -1.55 17.61 -3.88
N PHE A 162 -1.00 16.78 -4.76
CA PHE A 162 0.43 16.45 -4.71
C PHE A 162 1.37 17.64 -4.97
N THR A 163 0.82 18.75 -5.47
CA THR A 163 1.50 20.04 -5.59
C THR A 163 1.56 20.82 -4.28
N ASP A 164 0.72 20.50 -3.29
CA ASP A 164 0.74 21.13 -1.98
C ASP A 164 1.96 20.70 -1.17
N ARG A 165 2.45 21.60 -0.32
CA ARG A 165 3.51 21.28 0.63
C ARG A 165 2.91 20.53 1.83
N CYS A 166 3.47 19.36 2.13
CA CYS A 166 3.00 18.48 3.20
C CYS A 166 4.14 18.11 4.15
N VAL A 167 3.92 18.26 5.45
CA VAL A 167 4.76 17.62 6.47
C VAL A 167 4.26 16.20 6.70
N VAL A 168 5.17 15.24 6.83
CA VAL A 168 4.85 13.82 7.07
C VAL A 168 5.55 13.35 8.35
N LEU A 169 4.74 13.06 9.38
CA LEU A 169 5.10 12.65 10.73
C LEU A 169 4.43 11.30 11.06
N ARG A 170 4.71 10.27 10.24
CA ARG A 170 4.05 8.96 10.28
C ARG A 170 4.98 7.81 10.68
N GLY A 171 5.82 7.99 11.70
CA GLY A 171 6.68 6.93 12.24
C GLY A 171 7.91 6.61 11.39
N TYR A 172 8.31 7.53 10.51
CA TYR A 172 9.56 7.36 9.77
C TYR A 172 10.75 7.62 10.67
N ILE A 173 11.83 6.89 10.44
CA ILE A 173 13.18 7.25 10.89
C ILE A 173 13.88 7.87 9.68
N VAL A 174 14.31 9.12 9.83
CA VAL A 174 15.06 9.86 8.82
C VAL A 174 16.40 10.22 9.43
N GLY A 175 17.49 9.81 8.75
CA GLY A 175 18.86 9.97 9.24
C GLY A 175 19.17 9.04 10.41
N SER A 176 20.40 9.14 10.91
CA SER A 176 20.78 8.60 12.22
C SER A 176 20.82 9.74 13.23
N ALA A 177 20.63 9.44 14.53
CA ALA A 177 20.78 10.44 15.60
C ALA A 177 22.14 11.15 15.57
N ARG A 178 23.17 10.50 14.99
CA ARG A 178 24.53 11.03 14.85
C ARG A 178 24.65 12.15 13.80
N ASP A 179 23.76 12.19 12.81
CA ASP A 179 23.84 13.15 11.71
C ASP A 179 23.17 14.49 12.06
N GLY A 180 22.39 14.54 13.16
CA GLY A 180 21.62 15.72 13.58
C GLY A 180 20.51 16.15 12.59
N ILE A 181 20.32 15.42 11.49
CA ILE A 181 19.33 15.71 10.45
C ILE A 181 18.17 14.74 10.57
N PHE A 182 17.06 15.23 11.12
CA PHE A 182 15.86 14.43 11.36
C PHE A 182 14.79 14.57 10.28
N TRP A 183 15.10 15.19 9.14
CA TRP A 183 14.13 15.44 8.07
C TRP A 183 14.73 15.32 6.68
N LYS A 184 13.89 14.99 5.70
CA LYS A 184 14.28 14.97 4.29
C LYS A 184 13.13 15.41 3.40
N LYS A 185 13.48 16.10 2.33
CA LYS A 185 12.53 16.47 1.28
C LYS A 185 12.36 15.30 0.31
N THR A 186 11.11 14.93 0.02
CA THR A 186 10.75 13.92 -0.98
C THR A 186 9.64 14.44 -1.88
N LEU A 187 9.19 13.62 -2.84
CA LEU A 187 8.14 13.97 -3.80
C LEU A 187 8.39 15.34 -4.46
N PHE A 188 9.54 15.47 -5.14
CA PHE A 188 9.98 16.72 -5.79
C PHE A 188 10.03 17.93 -4.83
N GLY A 189 10.36 17.69 -3.56
CA GLY A 189 10.45 18.72 -2.53
C GLY A 189 9.11 19.17 -1.95
N ARG A 190 8.00 18.51 -2.31
CA ARG A 190 6.66 18.82 -1.79
C ARG A 190 6.37 18.14 -0.46
N TRP A 191 7.11 17.09 -0.12
CA TRP A 191 6.97 16.41 1.17
C TRP A 191 8.18 16.66 2.04
N LEU A 192 7.95 17.15 3.26
CA LEU A 192 8.96 17.20 4.32
C LEU A 192 8.69 16.02 5.27
N LEU A 193 9.43 14.93 5.08
CA LEU A 193 9.38 13.78 5.98
C LEU A 193 10.22 14.10 7.19
N MET A 194 9.66 13.95 8.38
CA MET A 194 10.32 14.24 9.65
C MET A 194 10.27 13.01 10.56
N SER A 195 11.38 12.77 11.26
CA SER A 195 11.52 11.62 12.14
C SER A 195 10.56 11.73 13.31
N SER A 196 9.77 10.69 13.57
CA SER A 196 8.85 10.68 14.72
C SER A 196 9.53 10.20 16.01
N HIS A 197 10.77 9.73 15.91
CA HIS A 197 11.51 9.10 17.03
C HIS A 197 12.44 10.07 17.77
N HIS A 198 12.71 11.24 17.20
CA HIS A 198 13.67 12.20 17.75
C HIS A 198 12.99 13.54 18.04
N MET A 199 11.79 13.51 18.60
CA MET A 199 10.99 14.68 18.98
C MET A 199 11.06 14.86 20.50
N THR A 200 12.15 15.46 20.97
CA THR A 200 12.41 15.78 22.39
C THR A 200 12.30 17.28 22.62
N GLU A 201 12.22 17.72 23.89
CA GLU A 201 12.26 19.14 24.28
C GLU A 201 13.39 19.92 23.56
N GLU A 202 14.58 19.32 23.46
CA GLU A 202 15.75 19.93 22.84
C GLU A 202 15.65 20.03 21.31
N THR A 203 15.05 19.05 20.65
CA THR A 203 15.02 18.99 19.18
C THR A 203 13.78 19.66 18.59
N LEU A 204 12.66 19.71 19.31
CA LEU A 204 11.39 20.24 18.85
C LEU A 204 11.46 21.69 18.30
N PRO A 205 12.25 22.63 18.86
CA PRO A 205 12.48 23.93 18.26
C PRO A 205 12.92 23.84 16.80
N THR A 206 13.88 22.95 16.50
CA THR A 206 14.40 22.77 15.14
C THR A 206 13.34 22.19 14.20
N TYR A 207 12.46 21.32 14.70
CA TYR A 207 11.35 20.79 13.91
C TYR A 207 10.38 21.91 13.53
N ILE A 208 9.98 22.73 14.51
CA ILE A 208 9.08 23.86 14.33
C ILE A 208 9.67 24.86 13.32
N ASP A 209 10.96 25.16 13.43
CA ASP A 209 11.66 26.04 12.49
C ASP A 209 11.62 25.51 11.06
N GLN A 210 11.83 24.20 10.87
CA GLN A 210 11.75 23.58 9.54
C GLN A 210 10.32 23.62 9.00
N ILE A 211 9.31 23.39 9.85
CA ILE A 211 7.90 23.48 9.49
C ILE A 211 7.56 24.92 9.06
N ARG A 212 7.98 25.93 9.84
CA ARG A 212 7.78 27.35 9.53
C ARG A 212 8.47 27.75 8.22
N LYS A 213 9.72 27.31 7.99
CA LYS A 213 10.45 27.54 6.72
C LYS A 213 9.78 26.84 5.55
N PHE A 214 9.27 25.64 5.76
CA PHE A 214 8.62 24.85 4.72
C PHE A 214 7.24 25.39 4.34
N ARG A 215 6.53 26.03 5.26
CA ARG A 215 5.17 26.56 5.07
C ARG A 215 4.22 25.51 4.47
N PRO A 216 4.00 24.36 5.16
CA PRO A 216 3.10 23.35 4.66
C PRO A 216 1.65 23.84 4.69
N ARG A 217 0.85 23.38 3.73
CA ARG A 217 -0.61 23.50 3.77
C ARG A 217 -1.24 22.33 4.53
N PHE A 218 -0.56 21.19 4.58
CA PHE A 218 -1.05 19.97 5.20
C PHE A 218 0.00 19.32 6.10
N ILE A 219 -0.47 18.68 7.17
CA ILE A 219 0.34 17.81 8.01
C ILE A 219 -0.32 16.43 8.01
N GLN A 220 0.44 15.41 7.64
CA GLN A 220 0.06 14.01 7.78
C GLN A 220 0.80 13.43 8.97
N ALA A 221 0.12 13.14 10.06
CA ALA A 221 0.74 12.68 11.30
C ALA A 221 -0.05 11.54 11.96
N TYR A 222 0.64 10.72 12.75
CA TYR A 222 -0.05 9.99 13.80
C TYR A 222 -0.57 10.96 14.87
N PRO A 223 -1.77 10.77 15.42
CA PRO A 223 -2.32 11.68 16.44
C PRO A 223 -1.37 11.89 17.63
N SER A 224 -0.73 10.82 18.11
CA SER A 224 0.25 10.91 19.22
C SER A 224 1.44 11.82 18.89
N VAL A 225 1.96 11.76 17.66
CA VAL A 225 3.10 12.57 17.22
C VAL A 225 2.68 14.03 17.02
N ALA A 226 1.49 14.27 16.45
CA ALA A 226 0.94 15.61 16.35
C ALA A 226 0.73 16.26 17.73
N MET A 227 0.29 15.47 18.72
CA MET A 227 0.11 15.94 20.09
C MET A 227 1.42 16.37 20.75
N ILE A 228 2.53 15.65 20.52
CA ILE A 228 3.85 16.04 21.04
C ILE A 228 4.23 17.43 20.53
N LEU A 229 4.09 17.66 19.22
CA LEU A 229 4.39 18.94 18.60
C LEU A 229 3.46 20.06 19.09
N ALA A 230 2.15 19.81 19.10
CA ALA A 230 1.15 20.80 19.47
C ALA A 230 1.28 21.20 20.95
N ARG A 231 1.51 20.24 21.84
CA ARG A 231 1.70 20.49 23.28
C ARG A 231 2.93 21.37 23.51
N TYR A 232 4.06 21.03 22.89
CA TYR A 232 5.27 21.83 22.99
C TYR A 232 5.04 23.28 22.55
N MET A 233 4.33 23.48 21.43
CA MET A 233 4.01 24.81 20.93
C MET A 233 3.13 25.61 21.90
N VAL A 234 2.12 24.98 22.50
CA VAL A 234 1.25 25.62 23.49
C VAL A 234 2.02 25.98 24.76
N ASP A 235 2.81 25.04 25.29
CA ASP A 235 3.58 25.22 26.53
C ASP A 235 4.64 26.33 26.40
N HIS A 236 5.11 26.61 25.18
CA HIS A 236 6.13 27.64 24.89
C HIS A 236 5.57 28.89 24.17
N GLY A 237 4.26 29.00 23.96
CA GLY A 237 3.63 30.16 23.32
C GLY A 237 4.03 30.41 21.86
N ILE A 238 4.16 29.34 21.05
CA ILE A 238 4.65 29.34 19.66
C ILE A 238 3.54 29.36 18.61
#